data_AF-A0A2X0R3B4-F1
#
_entry.id   AF-A0A2X0R3B4-F1
#
_cell.length_a   1.000
_cell.length_b   1.000
_cell.length_c   1.000
_cell.angle_alpha   90.00
_cell.angle_beta   90.00
_cell.angle_gamma   90.00
#
_symmetry.space_group_name_H-M   'P 1'
#
loop_
_entity.id
_entity.type
_entity.pdbx_description
1 polymer ?
#
loop_
_entity_poly.entity_id
_entity_poly.type
_entity_poly.pdbx_seq_one_letter_code
_entity_poly.pdbx_strand_id
1 'polypeptide(L)'
;MNSDDFLKKKAKLDESLGKTFEDLEKGYNETVRVRNIVDNTRGILDNLDNQFCQKTGLTKADMVFLFTAIGLQISRQYLLTKFPQRLDDQTAANNTLGHEKEKSNRLHRYYQPSLDEIITNPVPFDANIGANGALSGGGKLGHRVTAIGHDPILGLIFGTANIATSTLTTAIFKSYHISTNEKKRDYFKSKASTKLVLSHTLDKLIHQGIEGKTIIATSIMKEIIHLKSDVNTKHSLPLPGISAINPKMASKIASYGFDMSNLSTVVKQSTYSILINSMIAMIHRMFCESDKEIDIKLHEVRTRKIISYSNLIASSSNIAVVAATQNMEFLDLGGLAVTIYRLITDRKFIRDVKEEFIFGAYKNIVMGDYLI
;
A
#
# COMPACT_ATOMS: atom_id res chain seq x y z
N MET A 1 -75.50 2.42 -47.25
CA MET A 1 -74.12 2.92 -47.37
C MET A 1 -74.08 3.77 -48.63
N ASN A 2 -73.77 5.06 -48.53
CA ASN A 2 -73.76 5.94 -49.72
C ASN A 2 -72.51 5.63 -50.58
N SER A 3 -72.55 5.92 -51.88
CA SER A 3 -71.45 5.65 -52.83
C SER A 3 -70.11 6.25 -52.35
N ASP A 4 -70.17 7.45 -51.78
CA ASP A 4 -69.00 8.15 -51.23
C ASP A 4 -68.39 7.44 -50.01
N ASP A 5 -69.20 6.78 -49.17
CA ASP A 5 -68.69 6.01 -48.03
C ASP A 5 -67.96 4.75 -48.49
N PHE A 6 -68.43 4.12 -49.56
CA PHE A 6 -67.77 2.96 -50.16
C PHE A 6 -66.42 3.34 -50.77
N LEU A 7 -66.36 4.45 -51.52
CA LEU A 7 -65.12 4.95 -52.11
C LEU A 7 -64.08 5.34 -51.05
N LYS A 8 -64.50 6.02 -49.97
CA LYS A 8 -63.63 6.33 -48.83
C LYS A 8 -63.12 5.08 -48.13
N LYS A 9 -63.96 4.05 -47.96
CA LYS A 9 -63.58 2.78 -47.32
C LYS A 9 -62.59 2.00 -48.18
N LYS A 10 -62.78 1.97 -49.51
CA LYS A 10 -61.84 1.36 -50.45
C LYS A 10 -60.47 2.06 -50.43
N ALA A 11 -60.45 3.40 -50.51
CA ALA A 11 -59.20 4.16 -50.48
C ALA A 11 -58.40 3.92 -49.18
N LYS A 12 -59.08 3.88 -48.02
CA LYS A 12 -58.45 3.50 -46.74
C LYS A 12 -57.92 2.08 -46.73
N LEU A 13 -58.62 1.15 -47.37
CA LEU A 13 -58.18 -0.25 -47.45
C LEU A 13 -56.93 -0.38 -48.32
N ASP A 14 -56.91 0.30 -49.47
CA ASP A 14 -55.78 0.33 -50.39
C ASP A 14 -54.54 0.97 -49.74
N GLU A 15 -54.72 2.08 -49.01
CA GLU A 15 -53.65 2.72 -48.22
C GLU A 15 -53.10 1.78 -47.12
N SER A 16 -53.99 1.10 -46.39
CA SER A 16 -53.59 0.12 -45.37
C SER A 16 -52.88 -1.10 -45.96
N LEU A 17 -53.31 -1.57 -47.14
CA LEU A 17 -52.66 -2.67 -47.85
C LEU A 17 -51.26 -2.25 -48.32
N GLY A 18 -51.13 -1.05 -48.89
CA GLY A 18 -49.86 -0.48 -49.32
C GLY A 18 -48.86 -0.41 -48.16
N LYS A 19 -49.29 0.15 -47.03
CA LYS A 19 -48.45 0.20 -45.82
C LYS A 19 -48.05 -1.18 -45.32
N THR A 20 -48.97 -2.16 -45.35
CA THR A 20 -48.67 -3.54 -44.94
C THR A 20 -47.60 -4.18 -45.83
N PHE A 21 -47.66 -3.95 -47.15
CA PHE A 21 -46.64 -4.44 -48.07
C PHE A 21 -45.28 -3.76 -47.85
N GLU A 22 -45.25 -2.45 -47.64
CA GLU A 22 -44.01 -1.73 -47.30
C GLU A 22 -43.37 -2.27 -46.01
N ASP A 23 -44.16 -2.53 -44.98
CA ASP A 23 -43.66 -3.06 -43.70
C ASP A 23 -43.15 -4.51 -43.83
N LEU A 24 -43.81 -5.34 -44.65
CA LEU A 24 -43.34 -6.70 -44.98
C LEU A 24 -42.03 -6.68 -45.76
N GLU A 25 -41.89 -5.79 -46.74
CA GLU A 25 -40.66 -5.64 -47.52
C GLU A 25 -39.50 -5.20 -46.63
N LYS A 26 -39.74 -4.23 -45.73
CA LYS A 26 -38.75 -3.82 -44.71
C LYS A 26 -38.32 -5.00 -43.83
N GLY A 27 -39.28 -5.78 -43.32
CA GLY A 27 -38.99 -6.95 -42.48
C GLY A 27 -38.22 -8.05 -43.21
N TYR A 28 -38.53 -8.29 -44.49
CA TYR A 28 -37.79 -9.22 -45.34
C TYR A 28 -36.33 -8.76 -45.54
N ASN A 29 -36.15 -7.49 -45.92
CA ASN A 29 -34.82 -6.91 -46.13
C ASN A 29 -33.98 -6.94 -44.84
N GLU A 30 -34.60 -6.67 -43.69
CA GLU A 30 -33.94 -6.76 -42.40
C GLU A 30 -33.52 -8.19 -42.04
N THR A 31 -34.37 -9.19 -42.34
CA THR A 31 -34.04 -10.60 -42.14
C THR A 31 -32.84 -11.02 -43.00
N VAL A 32 -32.79 -10.59 -44.27
CA VAL A 32 -31.66 -10.85 -45.17
C VAL A 32 -30.39 -10.18 -44.65
N ARG A 33 -30.47 -8.93 -44.18
CA ARG A 33 -29.34 -8.20 -43.60
C ARG A 33 -28.78 -8.92 -42.37
N VAL A 34 -29.62 -9.28 -41.40
CA VAL A 34 -29.19 -9.97 -40.17
C VAL A 34 -28.60 -11.34 -40.51
N ARG A 35 -29.21 -12.10 -41.44
CA ARG A 35 -28.64 -13.37 -41.92
C ARG A 35 -27.23 -13.20 -42.48
N ASN A 36 -27.01 -12.20 -43.33
CA ASN A 36 -25.68 -11.90 -43.87
C ASN A 36 -24.67 -11.56 -42.77
N ILE A 37 -25.08 -10.85 -41.71
CA ILE A 37 -24.22 -10.58 -40.54
C ILE A 37 -23.86 -11.88 -39.82
N VAL A 38 -24.85 -12.72 -39.53
CA VAL A 38 -24.64 -14.01 -38.84
C VAL A 38 -23.69 -14.90 -39.63
N ASP A 39 -23.91 -15.02 -40.95
CA ASP A 39 -23.07 -15.82 -41.85
C ASP A 39 -21.61 -15.31 -41.89
N ASN A 40 -21.39 -14.01 -41.65
CA ASN A 40 -20.07 -13.36 -41.64
C ASN A 40 -19.53 -13.04 -40.23
N THR A 41 -20.16 -13.54 -39.16
CA THR A 41 -19.86 -13.18 -37.75
C THR A 41 -18.37 -13.28 -37.44
N ARG A 42 -17.72 -14.38 -37.83
CA ARG A 42 -16.30 -14.60 -37.56
C ARG A 42 -15.42 -13.52 -38.17
N GLY A 43 -15.66 -13.18 -39.44
CA GLY A 43 -14.90 -12.13 -40.13
C GLY A 43 -15.12 -10.76 -39.51
N ILE A 44 -16.33 -10.47 -39.03
CA ILE A 44 -16.65 -9.24 -38.31
C ILE A 44 -15.90 -9.17 -36.98
N LEU A 45 -15.94 -10.23 -36.17
CA LEU A 45 -15.25 -10.27 -34.87
C LEU A 45 -13.73 -10.18 -35.03
N ASP A 46 -13.15 -10.87 -36.02
CA ASP A 46 -11.71 -10.79 -36.32
C ASP A 46 -11.32 -9.38 -36.77
N ASN A 47 -12.17 -8.71 -37.55
CA ASN A 47 -11.95 -7.32 -37.96
C ASN A 47 -12.02 -6.35 -36.77
N LEU A 48 -13.03 -6.50 -35.90
CA LEU A 48 -13.17 -5.68 -34.69
C LEU A 48 -11.98 -5.88 -33.73
N ASP A 49 -11.47 -7.10 -33.58
CA ASP A 49 -10.25 -7.34 -32.81
C ASP A 49 -9.03 -6.62 -33.42
N ASN A 50 -8.87 -6.71 -34.74
CA ASN A 50 -7.80 -6.00 -35.43
C ASN A 50 -7.91 -4.47 -35.23
N GLN A 51 -9.11 -3.90 -35.31
CA GLN A 51 -9.34 -2.49 -35.01
C GLN A 51 -8.99 -2.13 -33.57
N PHE A 52 -9.36 -2.96 -32.59
CA PHE A 52 -8.98 -2.77 -31.20
C PHE A 52 -7.45 -2.78 -31.03
N CYS A 53 -6.77 -3.75 -31.66
CA CYS A 53 -5.32 -3.86 -31.60
C CYS A 53 -4.62 -2.65 -32.23
N GLN A 54 -5.13 -2.14 -33.35
CA GLN A 54 -4.63 -0.92 -33.98
C GLN A 54 -4.84 0.32 -33.10
N LYS A 55 -6.05 0.52 -32.56
CA LYS A 55 -6.37 1.68 -31.71
C LYS A 55 -5.63 1.69 -30.37
N THR A 56 -5.30 0.51 -29.85
CA THR A 56 -4.61 0.35 -28.56
C THR A 56 -3.13 0.05 -28.69
N GLY A 57 -2.58 0.04 -29.91
CA GLY A 57 -1.15 -0.07 -30.16
C GLY A 57 -0.41 1.14 -29.61
N LEU A 58 0.82 0.94 -29.11
CA LEU A 58 1.64 2.05 -28.65
C LEU A 58 2.10 2.88 -29.85
N THR A 59 1.84 4.18 -29.77
CA THR A 59 2.27 5.17 -30.77
C THR A 59 3.69 5.65 -30.51
N LYS A 60 4.26 6.42 -31.44
CA LYS A 60 5.57 7.06 -31.24
C LYS A 60 5.60 7.96 -30.01
N ALA A 61 4.52 8.69 -29.74
CA ALA A 61 4.41 9.53 -28.55
C ALA A 61 4.41 8.67 -27.27
N ASP A 62 3.69 7.55 -27.27
CA ASP A 62 3.66 6.62 -26.11
C ASP A 62 5.02 6.04 -25.80
N MET A 63 5.84 5.80 -26.82
CA MET A 63 7.20 5.31 -26.62
C MET A 63 8.03 6.32 -25.81
N VAL A 64 7.83 7.62 -26.00
CA VAL A 64 8.50 8.66 -25.19
C VAL A 64 8.08 8.53 -23.73
N PHE A 65 6.79 8.36 -23.45
CA PHE A 65 6.29 8.12 -22.09
C PHE A 65 6.85 6.83 -21.50
N LEU A 66 6.91 5.76 -22.29
CA LEU A 66 7.47 4.47 -21.88
C LEU A 66 8.94 4.60 -21.48
N PHE A 67 9.79 5.18 -22.32
CA PHE A 67 11.21 5.35 -21.99
C PHE A 67 11.42 6.31 -20.83
N THR A 68 10.61 7.36 -20.72
CA THR A 68 10.63 8.25 -19.56
C THR A 68 10.26 7.50 -18.28
N ALA A 69 9.19 6.70 -18.31
CA ALA A 69 8.76 5.88 -17.18
C ALA A 69 9.82 4.83 -16.80
N ILE A 70 10.44 4.16 -17.78
CA ILE A 70 11.56 3.24 -17.55
C ILE A 70 12.70 3.97 -16.84
N GLY A 71 13.12 5.12 -17.36
CA GLY A 71 14.20 5.93 -16.78
C GLY A 71 13.91 6.33 -15.34
N LEU A 72 12.70 6.80 -15.05
CA LEU A 72 12.27 7.17 -13.68
C LEU A 72 12.21 5.96 -12.75
N GLN A 73 11.66 4.83 -13.20
CA GLN A 73 11.57 3.60 -12.41
C GLN A 73 12.97 3.06 -12.08
N ILE A 74 13.90 3.02 -13.04
CA ILE A 74 15.29 2.63 -12.82
C ILE A 74 15.98 3.62 -11.87
N SER A 75 15.80 4.93 -12.08
CA SER A 75 16.44 5.95 -11.26
C SER A 75 16.04 5.82 -9.78
N ARG A 76 14.75 5.62 -9.47
CA ARG A 76 14.33 5.48 -8.06
C ARG A 76 14.98 4.29 -7.35
N GLN A 77 15.19 3.17 -8.06
CA GLN A 77 15.75 1.94 -7.50
C GLN A 77 17.16 2.18 -6.95
N TYR A 78 18.00 2.86 -7.74
CA TYR A 78 19.41 3.04 -7.44
C TYR A 78 19.76 4.36 -6.76
N LEU A 79 18.86 5.34 -6.74
CA LEU A 79 19.13 6.64 -6.12
C LEU A 79 18.41 6.83 -4.79
N LEU A 80 17.22 6.24 -4.60
CA LEU A 80 16.32 6.61 -3.49
C LEU A 80 15.92 5.47 -2.57
N THR A 81 15.99 4.21 -3.04
CA THR A 81 15.31 3.09 -2.38
C THR A 81 16.17 1.85 -2.15
N LYS A 82 17.49 2.02 -2.02
CA LYS A 82 18.38 0.94 -1.57
C LYS A 82 18.05 0.53 -0.14
N PHE A 83 18.28 -0.73 0.19
CA PHE A 83 18.26 -1.15 1.58
C PHE A 83 19.34 -0.40 2.38
N PRO A 84 19.02 0.09 3.60
CA PRO A 84 19.95 0.86 4.39
C PRO A 84 21.04 -0.03 4.99
N GLN A 85 22.25 0.52 5.07
CA GLN A 85 23.32 -0.07 5.88
C GLN A 85 22.94 0.03 7.36
N ARG A 86 23.06 -1.09 8.11
CA ARG A 86 22.66 -1.15 9.52
C ARG A 86 23.73 -0.58 10.44
N LEU A 87 23.32 0.35 11.30
CA LEU A 87 24.18 1.00 12.28
C LEU A 87 24.19 0.21 13.60
N ASP A 88 25.23 0.38 14.41
CA ASP A 88 25.15 0.01 15.82
C ASP A 88 24.22 0.97 16.59
N ASP A 89 23.73 0.52 17.74
CA ASP A 89 22.71 1.20 18.54
C ASP A 89 23.14 2.62 18.95
N GLN A 90 24.42 2.82 19.32
CA GLN A 90 24.91 4.13 19.77
C GLN A 90 25.03 5.12 18.61
N THR A 91 25.53 4.67 17.46
CA THR A 91 25.59 5.50 16.25
C THR A 91 24.20 5.84 15.74
N ALA A 92 23.25 4.88 15.78
CA ALA A 92 21.87 5.12 15.37
C ALA A 92 21.15 6.14 16.25
N ALA A 93 21.31 6.03 17.58
CA ALA A 93 20.79 6.98 18.54
C ALA A 93 21.29 8.40 18.29
N ASN A 94 22.61 8.59 18.17
CA ASN A 94 23.21 9.91 17.92
C ASN A 94 22.79 10.55 16.58
N ASN A 95 22.48 9.73 15.57
CA ASN A 95 22.00 10.20 14.27
C ASN A 95 20.49 10.50 14.25
N THR A 96 19.77 10.18 15.33
CA THR A 96 18.32 10.37 15.40
C THR A 96 18.01 11.77 15.90
N LEU A 97 17.37 12.57 15.04
CA LEU A 97 16.86 13.90 15.41
C LEU A 97 15.95 13.81 16.64
N GLY A 98 16.27 14.58 17.68
CA GLY A 98 15.56 14.63 18.96
C GLY A 98 16.12 13.71 20.04
N HIS A 99 17.16 12.91 19.75
CA HIS A 99 17.84 12.11 20.77
C HIS A 99 18.83 12.97 21.57
N GLU A 100 18.63 13.07 22.89
CA GLU A 100 19.53 13.77 23.81
C GLU A 100 20.41 12.81 24.61
N LYS A 101 21.46 13.31 25.29
CA LYS A 101 22.29 12.47 26.15
C LYS A 101 21.55 12.15 27.45
N GLU A 102 21.16 10.91 27.61
CA GLU A 102 20.42 10.44 28.77
C GLU A 102 21.34 9.90 29.88
N LYS A 103 20.88 10.01 31.12
CA LYS A 103 21.55 9.47 32.31
C LYS A 103 20.53 8.81 33.21
N SER A 104 20.76 7.55 33.56
CA SER A 104 19.93 6.85 34.55
C SER A 104 20.07 7.51 35.92
N ASN A 105 18.97 8.05 36.44
CA ASN A 105 18.81 8.70 37.73
C ASN A 105 17.34 8.69 38.21
N ARG A 106 16.62 7.58 37.98
CA ARG A 106 15.20 7.44 38.35
C ARG A 106 15.02 7.41 39.86
N LEU A 107 14.37 8.44 40.39
CA LEU A 107 13.78 8.49 41.72
C LEU A 107 12.55 7.58 41.73
N HIS A 108 12.55 6.62 42.65
CA HIS A 108 11.53 5.58 42.65
C HIS A 108 10.17 6.08 43.18
N ARG A 109 9.41 6.78 42.34
CA ARG A 109 8.02 7.16 42.56
C ARG A 109 7.09 6.22 41.79
N TYR A 110 6.39 5.35 42.52
CA TYR A 110 5.50 4.35 41.93
C TYR A 110 4.48 5.01 40.98
N TYR A 111 4.58 4.67 39.69
CA TYR A 111 3.74 5.16 38.59
C TYR A 111 3.79 6.68 38.33
N GLN A 112 4.66 7.43 39.00
CA GLN A 112 4.67 8.90 38.98
C GLN A 112 6.09 9.46 38.80
N PRO A 113 6.79 9.15 37.69
CA PRO A 113 8.01 9.87 37.36
C PRO A 113 7.69 11.36 37.10
N SER A 114 8.62 12.26 37.43
CA SER A 114 8.49 13.67 37.01
C SER A 114 8.81 13.82 35.53
N LEU A 115 8.37 14.96 34.97
CA LEU A 115 8.70 15.34 33.60
C LEU A 115 10.22 15.35 33.36
N ASP A 116 11.00 15.90 34.29
CA ASP A 116 12.47 15.92 34.22
C ASP A 116 13.06 14.50 34.16
N GLU A 117 12.51 13.54 34.90
CA GLU A 117 12.97 12.16 34.84
C GLU A 117 12.68 11.54 33.48
N ILE A 118 11.50 11.80 32.92
CA ILE A 118 11.13 11.31 31.59
C ILE A 118 12.09 11.85 30.53
N ILE A 119 12.43 13.14 30.59
CA ILE A 119 13.33 13.76 29.60
C ILE A 119 14.75 13.20 29.74
N THR A 120 15.29 13.17 30.96
CA THR A 120 16.72 12.92 31.20
C THR A 120 17.12 11.45 31.26
N ASN A 121 16.19 10.53 31.52
CA ASN A 121 16.50 9.09 31.68
C ASN A 121 16.23 8.30 30.39
N PRO A 122 16.97 7.22 30.12
CA PRO A 122 16.65 6.31 29.01
C PRO A 122 15.30 5.65 29.18
N VAL A 123 14.69 5.15 28.12
CA VAL A 123 13.38 4.47 28.24
C VAL A 123 13.45 3.31 29.25
N PRO A 124 12.46 3.15 30.14
CA PRO A 124 12.55 2.20 31.25
C PRO A 124 12.59 0.74 30.79
N PHE A 125 12.02 0.45 29.62
CA PHE A 125 11.91 -0.90 29.11
C PHE A 125 13.19 -1.43 28.42
N ASP A 126 14.25 -0.62 28.32
CA ASP A 126 15.60 -1.05 27.95
C ASP A 126 16.38 -1.68 29.12
N ALA A 127 15.86 -1.57 30.34
CA ALA A 127 16.47 -2.18 31.51
C ALA A 127 16.50 -3.71 31.37
N ASN A 128 17.67 -4.31 31.56
CA ASN A 128 17.87 -5.76 31.52
C ASN A 128 18.38 -6.34 32.84
N ILE A 129 18.90 -5.50 33.74
CA ILE A 129 19.51 -5.93 35.00
C ILE A 129 18.41 -6.37 35.97
N GLY A 130 18.55 -7.56 36.56
CA GLY A 130 17.59 -8.10 37.53
C GLY A 130 16.30 -8.66 36.91
N ALA A 131 16.25 -8.85 35.58
CA ALA A 131 15.06 -9.35 34.90
C ALA A 131 14.62 -10.76 35.36
N ASN A 132 15.55 -11.58 35.89
CA ASN A 132 15.26 -12.92 36.43
C ASN A 132 14.40 -13.79 35.49
N GLY A 133 14.70 -13.76 34.19
CA GLY A 133 13.99 -14.50 33.15
C GLY A 133 12.77 -13.79 32.54
N ALA A 134 12.35 -12.62 33.04
CA ALA A 134 11.20 -11.87 32.53
C ALA A 134 11.35 -11.41 31.06
N LEU A 135 12.58 -11.26 30.58
CA LEU A 135 12.94 -10.90 29.21
C LEU A 135 13.64 -12.05 28.46
N SER A 136 13.44 -13.29 28.91
CA SER A 136 14.04 -14.47 28.27
C SER A 136 13.30 -14.89 27.00
N GLY A 137 13.99 -15.61 26.11
CA GLY A 137 13.38 -16.19 24.90
C GLY A 137 13.35 -15.27 23.68
N GLY A 138 14.02 -14.11 23.73
CA GLY A 138 14.04 -13.12 22.65
C GLY A 138 15.01 -13.37 21.49
N GLY A 139 15.80 -14.45 21.53
CA GLY A 139 16.68 -14.84 20.42
C GLY A 139 17.63 -13.72 19.97
N LYS A 140 17.76 -13.55 18.63
CA LYS A 140 18.64 -12.56 17.98
C LYS A 140 18.23 -11.10 18.27
N LEU A 141 16.95 -10.85 18.58
CA LEU A 141 16.47 -9.51 18.91
C LEU A 141 16.48 -9.22 20.42
N GLY A 142 16.83 -10.19 21.25
CA GLY A 142 17.00 -10.01 22.68
C GLY A 142 15.77 -9.39 23.35
N HIS A 143 15.99 -8.34 24.14
CA HIS A 143 14.90 -7.72 24.89
C HIS A 143 13.87 -7.02 24.00
N ARG A 144 14.23 -6.63 22.77
CA ARG A 144 13.35 -5.90 21.83
C ARG A 144 12.12 -6.68 21.37
N VAL A 145 12.12 -8.01 21.49
CA VAL A 145 10.91 -8.84 21.23
C VAL A 145 10.20 -9.26 22.51
N THR A 146 10.85 -9.14 23.67
CA THR A 146 10.29 -9.55 24.96
C THR A 146 9.77 -8.39 25.79
N ALA A 147 10.20 -7.16 25.51
CA ALA A 147 9.65 -5.92 26.04
C ALA A 147 8.74 -5.31 24.98
N ILE A 148 7.45 -5.15 25.30
CA ILE A 148 6.44 -4.76 24.31
C ILE A 148 6.58 -3.28 23.88
N GLY A 149 7.37 -2.49 24.62
CA GLY A 149 7.76 -1.13 24.25
C GLY A 149 8.44 -1.06 22.89
N HIS A 150 9.20 -2.08 22.47
CA HIS A 150 9.86 -2.08 21.15
C HIS A 150 8.95 -2.57 20.01
N ASP A 151 7.67 -2.88 20.27
CA ASP A 151 6.73 -3.17 19.19
C ASP A 151 6.36 -1.87 18.45
N PRO A 152 6.48 -1.77 17.12
CA PRO A 152 6.21 -0.51 16.43
C PRO A 152 4.80 0.07 16.59
N ILE A 153 3.79 -0.75 16.95
CA ILE A 153 2.42 -0.30 17.18
C ILE A 153 2.07 -0.39 18.66
N LEU A 154 2.28 -1.56 19.28
CA LEU A 154 1.94 -1.76 20.68
C LEU A 154 2.85 -0.96 21.62
N GLY A 155 4.07 -0.63 21.19
CA GLY A 155 5.00 0.27 21.89
C GLY A 155 4.45 1.70 22.04
N LEU A 156 3.75 2.22 21.03
CA LEU A 156 3.10 3.54 21.15
C LEU A 156 2.05 3.59 22.27
N ILE A 157 1.47 2.45 22.64
CA ILE A 157 0.53 2.34 23.77
C ILE A 157 1.29 2.00 25.05
N PHE A 158 1.97 0.86 25.07
CA PHE A 158 2.58 0.30 26.27
C PHE A 158 3.94 0.90 26.59
N GLY A 159 4.77 1.21 25.59
CA GLY A 159 6.02 1.95 25.73
C GLY A 159 5.80 3.38 26.25
N THR A 160 4.82 4.10 25.67
CA THR A 160 4.34 5.38 26.23
C THR A 160 3.91 5.25 27.68
N ALA A 161 3.05 4.26 27.99
CA ALA A 161 2.58 4.04 29.35
C ALA A 161 3.73 3.68 30.30
N ASN A 162 4.71 2.91 29.82
CA ASN A 162 5.90 2.52 30.54
C ASN A 162 6.78 3.72 30.88
N ILE A 163 7.04 4.61 29.91
CA ILE A 163 7.76 5.87 30.13
C ILE A 163 7.01 6.75 31.14
N ALA A 164 5.70 6.95 30.94
CA ALA A 164 4.85 7.78 31.79
C ALA A 164 4.66 7.25 33.23
N THR A 165 5.11 6.03 33.53
CA THR A 165 4.96 5.40 34.84
C THR A 165 6.26 4.82 35.40
N SER A 166 7.40 4.97 34.71
CA SER A 166 8.68 4.34 35.05
C SER A 166 8.56 2.82 35.26
N THR A 167 7.89 2.15 34.31
CA THR A 167 7.67 0.70 34.33
C THR A 167 8.15 0.05 33.03
N LEU A 168 8.19 -1.27 33.00
CA LEU A 168 8.42 -2.08 31.80
C LEU A 168 7.27 -3.07 31.69
N THR A 169 6.66 -3.20 30.50
CA THR A 169 5.69 -4.27 30.19
C THR A 169 6.34 -5.30 29.26
N THR A 170 6.28 -6.58 29.63
CA THR A 170 6.77 -7.67 28.78
C THR A 170 5.77 -8.03 27.68
N ALA A 171 6.20 -8.79 26.68
CA ALA A 171 5.38 -9.27 25.58
C ALA A 171 4.20 -10.18 26.02
N ILE A 172 4.28 -10.74 27.23
CA ILE A 172 3.18 -11.49 27.87
C ILE A 172 2.37 -10.61 28.84
N PHE A 173 2.44 -9.29 28.69
CA PHE A 173 1.70 -8.27 29.45
C PHE A 173 1.95 -8.29 30.96
N LYS A 174 3.14 -8.71 31.42
CA LYS A 174 3.56 -8.58 32.82
C LYS A 174 4.35 -7.30 33.01
N SER A 175 3.98 -6.49 34.00
CA SER A 175 4.62 -5.22 34.26
C SER A 175 5.59 -5.27 35.44
N TYR A 176 6.63 -4.44 35.40
CA TYR A 176 7.64 -4.32 36.45
C TYR A 176 7.98 -2.85 36.67
N HIS A 177 8.28 -2.47 37.91
CA HIS A 177 8.82 -1.16 38.20
C HIS A 177 10.33 -1.14 37.93
N ILE A 178 10.77 -0.06 37.29
CA ILE A 178 12.16 0.16 36.92
C ILE A 178 12.70 1.33 37.75
N SER A 179 13.87 1.11 38.35
CA SER A 179 14.57 2.09 39.17
C SER A 179 16.05 2.09 38.80
N THR A 180 16.78 3.14 39.18
CA THR A 180 18.22 3.23 38.93
C THR A 180 18.99 2.83 40.18
N ASN A 181 20.02 2.00 40.02
CA ASN A 181 20.91 1.61 41.12
C ASN A 181 22.04 2.64 41.36
N GLU A 182 22.84 2.43 42.41
CA GLU A 182 23.98 3.30 42.77
C GLU A 182 25.03 3.41 41.65
N LYS A 183 25.13 2.40 40.78
CA LYS A 183 26.03 2.37 39.62
C LYS A 183 25.44 3.09 38.38
N LYS A 184 24.37 3.86 38.56
CA LYS A 184 23.66 4.61 37.49
C LYS A 184 23.21 3.71 36.34
N ARG A 185 22.62 2.55 36.66
CA ARG A 185 21.99 1.64 35.69
C ARG A 185 20.58 1.29 36.10
N ASP A 186 19.69 1.22 35.13
CA ASP A 186 18.31 0.83 35.34
C ASP A 186 18.17 -0.68 35.54
N TYR A 187 17.35 -1.07 36.52
CA TYR A 187 17.14 -2.47 36.90
C TYR A 187 15.69 -2.74 37.31
N PHE A 188 15.30 -4.01 37.23
CA PHE A 188 14.02 -4.51 37.70
C PHE A 188 13.95 -4.48 39.22
N LYS A 189 13.10 -3.61 39.78
CA LYS A 189 12.96 -3.48 41.24
C LYS A 189 11.90 -4.40 41.82
N SER A 190 10.70 -4.40 41.25
CA SER A 190 9.56 -5.17 41.74
C SER A 190 8.50 -5.38 40.66
N LYS A 191 7.56 -6.29 40.89
CA LYS A 191 6.41 -6.47 39.99
C LYS A 191 5.49 -5.23 40.06
N ALA A 192 4.95 -4.85 38.91
CA ALA A 192 3.94 -3.80 38.77
C ALA A 192 2.64 -4.41 38.21
N SER A 193 1.50 -3.75 38.47
CA SER A 193 0.23 -4.16 37.88
C SER A 193 0.05 -3.48 36.53
N THR A 194 -0.08 -4.25 35.45
CA THR A 194 -0.34 -3.73 34.10
C THR A 194 -1.62 -2.89 34.06
N LYS A 195 -2.65 -3.26 34.84
CA LYS A 195 -3.87 -2.46 34.98
C LYS A 195 -3.57 -1.09 35.58
N LEU A 196 -2.71 -1.02 36.61
CA LEU A 196 -2.30 0.24 37.23
C LEU A 196 -1.43 1.09 36.32
N VAL A 197 -0.54 0.47 35.53
CA VAL A 197 0.24 1.17 34.50
C VAL A 197 -0.69 1.92 33.55
N LEU A 198 -1.70 1.24 33.00
CA LEU A 198 -2.65 1.86 32.09
C LEU A 198 -3.57 2.86 32.80
N SER A 199 -4.08 2.56 33.99
CA SER A 199 -4.98 3.48 34.70
C SER A 199 -4.28 4.77 35.11
N HIS A 200 -3.03 4.71 35.59
CA HIS A 200 -2.25 5.91 35.91
C HIS A 200 -1.83 6.69 34.67
N THR A 201 -1.74 6.04 33.50
CA THR A 201 -1.50 6.73 32.23
C THR A 201 -2.75 7.50 31.79
N LEU A 202 -3.91 6.86 31.87
CA LEU A 202 -5.21 7.50 31.58
C LEU A 202 -5.52 8.61 32.58
N ASP A 203 -5.22 8.42 33.85
CA ASP A 203 -5.42 9.43 34.89
C ASP A 203 -4.61 10.71 34.60
N LYS A 204 -3.34 10.57 34.20
CA LYS A 204 -2.52 11.70 33.74
C LYS A 204 -3.14 12.43 32.55
N LEU A 205 -3.69 11.68 31.60
CA LEU A 205 -4.26 12.24 30.39
C LEU A 205 -5.58 13.00 30.64
N ILE A 206 -6.42 12.49 31.54
CA ILE A 206 -7.81 12.92 31.72
C ILE A 206 -7.99 13.82 32.95
N HIS A 207 -7.38 13.48 34.09
CA HIS A 207 -7.70 14.11 35.38
C HIS A 207 -6.61 15.05 35.93
N GLN A 208 -5.35 14.93 35.49
CA GLN A 208 -4.23 15.72 36.04
C GLN A 208 -3.95 17.03 35.28
N GLY A 209 -4.93 17.55 34.53
CA GLY A 209 -4.81 18.83 33.85
C GLY A 209 -3.67 18.90 32.83
N ILE A 210 -3.06 20.09 32.70
CA ILE A 210 -2.00 20.35 31.72
C ILE A 210 -0.70 19.60 32.07
N GLU A 211 -0.38 19.47 33.35
CA GLU A 211 0.84 18.78 33.80
C GLU A 211 0.83 17.31 33.38
N GLY A 212 -0.26 16.59 33.64
CA GLY A 212 -0.41 15.19 33.24
C GLY A 212 -0.40 15.01 31.71
N LYS A 213 -1.08 15.89 30.96
CA LYS A 213 -1.04 15.88 29.50
C LYS A 213 0.36 16.12 28.95
N THR A 214 1.13 17.00 29.59
CA THR A 214 2.52 17.28 29.20
C THR A 214 3.40 16.05 29.43
N ILE A 215 3.21 15.31 30.53
CA ILE A 215 3.89 14.04 30.78
C ILE A 215 3.57 13.02 29.69
N ILE A 216 2.29 12.85 29.33
CA ILE A 216 1.90 11.89 28.28
C ILE A 216 2.45 12.31 26.92
N ALA A 217 2.33 13.58 26.54
CA ALA A 217 2.86 14.08 25.28
C ALA A 217 4.38 13.87 25.17
N THR A 218 5.12 14.17 26.23
CA THR A 218 6.58 13.96 26.29
C THR A 218 6.92 12.47 26.22
N SER A 219 6.13 11.62 26.89
CA SER A 219 6.31 10.17 26.84
C SER A 219 6.09 9.60 25.44
N ILE A 220 5.05 10.06 24.73
CA ILE A 220 4.78 9.68 23.34
C ILE A 220 5.92 10.16 22.43
N MET A 221 6.38 11.40 22.56
CA MET A 221 7.49 11.90 21.75
C MET A 221 8.76 11.10 21.97
N LYS A 222 9.08 10.80 23.24
CA LYS A 222 10.24 9.98 23.60
C LYS A 222 10.14 8.57 23.02
N GLU A 223 8.96 7.95 23.10
CA GLU A 223 8.69 6.64 22.49
C GLU A 223 8.91 6.67 20.96
N ILE A 224 8.40 7.69 20.27
CA ILE A 224 8.56 7.83 18.83
C ILE A 224 10.05 7.98 18.45
N ILE A 225 10.79 8.81 19.20
CA ILE A 225 12.24 8.99 18.99
C ILE A 225 12.98 7.68 19.24
N HIS A 226 12.64 6.96 20.32
CA HIS A 226 13.21 5.68 20.69
C HIS A 226 13.02 4.63 19.59
N LEU A 227 11.77 4.39 19.18
CA LEU A 227 11.45 3.45 18.10
C LEU A 227 12.16 3.84 16.80
N LYS A 228 12.19 5.13 16.44
CA LYS A 228 12.88 5.61 15.24
C LYS A 228 14.38 5.33 15.28
N SER A 229 15.02 5.50 16.44
CA SER A 229 16.44 5.20 16.62
C SER A 229 16.72 3.71 16.50
N ASP A 230 15.82 2.85 17.00
CA ASP A 230 15.99 1.40 16.97
C ASP A 230 15.77 0.78 15.58
N VAL A 231 14.90 1.35 14.74
CA VAL A 231 14.52 0.77 13.42
C VAL A 231 15.74 0.44 12.56
N ASN A 232 16.68 1.38 12.38
CA ASN A 232 17.81 1.21 11.45
C ASN A 232 19.07 0.59 12.07
N THR A 233 18.97 0.06 13.29
CA THR A 233 20.07 -0.64 13.96
C THR A 233 20.29 -2.06 13.38
N LYS A 234 21.40 -2.69 13.76
CA LYS A 234 21.69 -4.12 13.48
C LYS A 234 20.62 -5.06 14.02
N HIS A 235 20.01 -4.71 15.15
CA HIS A 235 18.95 -5.47 15.80
C HIS A 235 17.62 -4.73 15.71
N SER A 236 17.25 -4.29 14.50
CA SER A 236 15.98 -3.64 14.14
C SER A 236 14.77 -4.07 14.96
N LEU A 237 13.73 -3.24 14.98
CA LEU A 237 12.47 -3.62 15.59
C LEU A 237 11.81 -4.82 14.90
N PRO A 238 11.06 -5.65 15.65
CA PRO A 238 10.23 -6.71 15.08
C PRO A 238 9.12 -6.13 14.21
N LEU A 239 8.50 -6.99 13.40
CA LEU A 239 7.26 -6.61 12.72
C LEU A 239 6.15 -6.33 13.74
N PRO A 240 5.25 -5.37 13.46
CA PRO A 240 4.21 -4.97 14.39
C PRO A 240 3.32 -6.13 14.84
N GLY A 241 3.05 -6.20 16.14
CA GLY A 241 2.14 -7.17 16.78
C GLY A 241 2.70 -8.58 16.94
N ILE A 242 3.77 -8.98 16.25
CA ILE A 242 4.27 -10.37 16.30
C ILE A 242 4.87 -10.70 17.67
N SER A 243 5.51 -9.72 18.32
CA SER A 243 6.09 -9.91 19.66
C SER A 243 5.05 -10.32 20.70
N ALA A 244 3.84 -9.74 20.63
CA ALA A 244 2.74 -10.08 21.54
C ALA A 244 2.12 -11.47 21.28
N ILE A 245 2.26 -11.99 20.05
CA ILE A 245 1.85 -13.37 19.72
C ILE A 245 2.88 -14.36 20.24
N ASN A 246 4.14 -14.16 19.83
CA ASN A 246 5.26 -15.02 20.23
C ASN A 246 6.62 -14.34 20.00
N PRO A 247 7.35 -13.94 21.07
CA PRO A 247 8.66 -13.30 20.97
C PRO A 247 9.71 -14.13 20.22
N LYS A 248 9.71 -15.45 20.40
CA LYS A 248 10.66 -16.36 19.75
C LYS A 248 10.39 -16.43 18.24
N MET A 249 9.11 -16.45 17.85
CA MET A 249 8.72 -16.35 16.44
C MET A 249 9.10 -15.00 15.85
N ALA A 250 8.83 -13.90 16.54
CA ALA A 250 9.22 -12.55 16.10
C ALA A 250 10.73 -12.47 15.84
N SER A 251 11.55 -12.97 16.77
CA SER A 251 13.00 -13.03 16.58
C SER A 251 13.42 -13.93 15.42
N LYS A 252 12.76 -15.07 15.21
CA LYS A 252 13.07 -15.98 14.11
C LYS A 252 12.77 -15.35 12.75
N ILE A 253 11.61 -14.71 12.62
CA ILE A 253 11.18 -13.99 11.41
C ILE A 253 12.16 -12.85 11.10
N ALA A 254 12.50 -12.02 12.09
CA ALA A 254 13.49 -10.96 11.93
C ALA A 254 14.89 -11.51 11.56
N SER A 255 15.27 -12.70 12.05
CA SER A 255 16.54 -13.32 11.66
C SER A 255 16.62 -13.70 10.18
N TYR A 256 15.47 -13.90 9.52
CA TYR A 256 15.36 -14.09 8.08
C TYR A 256 15.29 -12.77 7.28
N GLY A 257 15.44 -11.60 7.94
CA GLY A 257 15.38 -10.28 7.31
C GLY A 257 14.01 -9.64 7.29
N PHE A 258 13.00 -10.22 7.95
CA PHE A 258 11.67 -9.63 8.09
C PHE A 258 11.59 -8.79 9.37
N ASP A 259 12.15 -7.59 9.30
CA ASP A 259 12.15 -6.61 10.38
C ASP A 259 11.57 -5.27 9.91
N MET A 260 11.37 -4.34 10.85
CA MET A 260 10.70 -3.07 10.57
C MET A 260 11.45 -2.17 9.56
N SER A 261 12.78 -2.18 9.54
CA SER A 261 13.54 -1.33 8.60
C SER A 261 13.53 -1.91 7.18
N ASN A 262 13.59 -3.24 7.03
CA ASN A 262 13.39 -3.87 5.74
C ASN A 262 11.95 -3.67 5.25
N LEU A 263 10.95 -3.81 6.12
CA LEU A 263 9.55 -3.50 5.78
C LEU A 263 9.39 -2.03 5.34
N SER A 264 9.96 -1.08 6.07
CA SER A 264 9.94 0.34 5.73
C SER A 264 10.54 0.61 4.35
N THR A 265 11.63 -0.07 4.02
CA THR A 265 12.28 0.02 2.70
C THR A 265 11.36 -0.51 1.60
N VAL A 266 10.74 -1.69 1.78
CA VAL A 266 9.80 -2.27 0.81
C VAL A 266 8.58 -1.39 0.59
N VAL A 267 8.06 -0.77 1.65
CA VAL A 267 6.97 0.21 1.57
C VAL A 267 7.42 1.43 0.76
N LYS A 268 8.57 2.03 1.10
CA LYS A 268 9.14 3.19 0.37
C LYS A 268 9.35 2.88 -1.12
N GLN A 269 9.89 1.70 -1.45
CA GLN A 269 10.05 1.19 -2.80
C GLN A 269 8.70 1.17 -3.56
N SER A 270 7.69 0.55 -2.96
CA SER A 270 6.34 0.45 -3.53
C SER A 270 5.70 1.82 -3.74
N THR A 271 5.79 2.70 -2.74
CA THR A 271 5.21 4.05 -2.78
C THR A 271 5.78 4.88 -3.92
N TYR A 272 7.11 4.92 -4.09
CA TYR A 272 7.69 5.67 -5.21
C TYR A 272 7.36 5.06 -6.56
N SER A 273 7.29 3.73 -6.66
CA SER A 273 6.84 3.08 -7.90
C SER A 273 5.43 3.52 -8.27
N ILE A 274 4.50 3.50 -7.30
CA ILE A 274 3.12 3.93 -7.49
C ILE A 274 3.05 5.41 -7.85
N LEU A 275 3.82 6.27 -7.18
CA LEU A 275 3.87 7.70 -7.46
C LEU A 275 4.28 7.98 -8.92
N ILE A 276 5.37 7.37 -9.39
CA ILE A 276 5.82 7.50 -10.78
C ILE A 276 4.75 7.00 -11.74
N ASN A 277 4.15 5.83 -11.48
CA ASN A 277 3.08 5.28 -12.31
C ASN A 277 1.88 6.23 -12.40
N SER A 278 1.50 6.85 -11.29
CA SER A 278 0.41 7.84 -11.24
C SER A 278 0.76 9.11 -12.01
N MET A 279 1.99 9.63 -11.88
CA MET A 279 2.45 10.79 -12.65
C MET A 279 2.41 10.51 -14.15
N ILE A 280 2.93 9.37 -14.59
CA ILE A 280 2.91 8.97 -16.00
C ILE A 280 1.46 8.82 -16.49
N ALA A 281 0.58 8.20 -15.70
CA ALA A 281 -0.82 8.06 -16.05
C ALA A 281 -1.53 9.41 -16.22
N MET A 282 -1.35 10.33 -15.27
CA MET A 282 -1.96 11.65 -15.29
C MET A 282 -1.50 12.45 -16.49
N ILE A 283 -0.17 12.55 -16.71
CA ILE A 283 0.38 13.32 -17.82
C ILE A 283 -0.05 12.68 -19.14
N HIS A 284 0.06 11.36 -19.30
CA HIS A 284 -0.36 10.69 -20.54
C HIS A 284 -1.86 10.87 -20.84
N ARG A 285 -2.73 10.90 -19.82
CA ARG A 285 -4.17 11.17 -20.01
C ARG A 285 -4.45 12.58 -20.54
N MET A 286 -3.62 13.58 -20.22
CA MET A 286 -3.78 14.95 -20.74
C MET A 286 -3.60 15.04 -22.26
N PHE A 287 -2.96 14.05 -22.90
CA PHE A 287 -2.79 13.98 -24.36
C PHE A 287 -3.94 13.26 -25.06
N CYS A 288 -5.02 12.95 -24.35
CA CYS A 288 -6.21 12.37 -24.94
C CYS A 288 -7.23 13.48 -25.23
N GLU A 289 -7.46 13.73 -26.50
CA GLU A 289 -8.33 14.81 -27.00
C GLU A 289 -9.80 14.40 -27.13
N SER A 290 -10.13 13.12 -26.99
CA SER A 290 -11.51 12.63 -27.15
C SER A 290 -12.27 12.63 -25.83
N ASP A 291 -13.52 13.10 -25.90
CA ASP A 291 -14.50 13.03 -24.81
C ASP A 291 -15.40 11.80 -24.88
N LYS A 292 -15.28 10.98 -25.94
CA LYS A 292 -16.06 9.75 -26.06
C LYS A 292 -15.54 8.71 -25.08
N GLU A 293 -16.45 8.14 -24.29
CA GLU A 293 -16.10 7.18 -23.24
C GLU A 293 -15.23 6.01 -23.75
N ILE A 294 -15.60 5.44 -24.90
CA ILE A 294 -14.84 4.33 -25.49
C ILE A 294 -13.43 4.75 -25.90
N ASP A 295 -13.24 5.94 -26.48
CA ASP A 295 -11.93 6.42 -26.89
C ASP A 295 -11.04 6.71 -25.67
N ILE A 296 -11.63 7.22 -24.58
CA ILE A 296 -10.94 7.40 -23.30
C ILE A 296 -10.44 6.05 -22.77
N LYS A 297 -11.29 5.01 -22.77
CA LYS A 297 -10.92 3.66 -22.34
C LYS A 297 -9.82 3.06 -23.22
N LEU A 298 -9.88 3.26 -24.54
CA LEU A 298 -8.83 2.81 -25.47
C LEU A 298 -7.49 3.53 -25.23
N HIS A 299 -7.52 4.83 -24.90
CA HIS A 299 -6.33 5.56 -24.49
C HIS A 299 -5.79 5.07 -23.14
N GLU A 300 -6.67 4.75 -22.19
CA GLU A 300 -6.28 4.16 -20.91
C GLU A 300 -5.60 2.79 -21.08
N VAL A 301 -6.04 1.98 -22.05
CA VAL A 301 -5.35 0.73 -22.41
C VAL A 301 -3.88 1.02 -22.79
N ARG A 302 -3.61 2.05 -23.60
CA ARG A 302 -2.24 2.45 -23.96
C ARG A 302 -1.47 2.91 -22.72
N THR A 303 -2.07 3.74 -21.87
CA THR A 303 -1.49 4.18 -20.58
C THR A 303 -1.06 3.00 -19.72
N ARG A 304 -1.93 1.99 -19.58
CA ARG A 304 -1.66 0.80 -18.78
C ARG A 304 -0.58 -0.08 -19.39
N LYS A 305 -0.53 -0.21 -20.72
CA LYS A 305 0.59 -0.88 -21.41
C LYS A 305 1.92 -0.19 -21.12
N ILE A 306 1.98 1.15 -21.23
CA ILE A 306 3.17 1.94 -20.89
C ILE A 306 3.65 1.62 -19.46
N ILE A 307 2.75 1.69 -18.49
CA ILE A 307 3.05 1.47 -17.07
C ILE A 307 3.46 0.02 -16.79
N SER A 308 2.74 -0.95 -17.32
CA SER A 308 3.05 -2.37 -17.16
C SER A 308 4.41 -2.72 -17.78
N TYR A 309 4.70 -2.24 -18.99
CA TYR A 309 5.99 -2.47 -19.64
C TYR A 309 7.14 -1.77 -18.93
N SER A 310 6.95 -0.52 -18.49
CA SER A 310 8.01 0.20 -17.75
C SER A 310 8.35 -0.51 -16.44
N ASN A 311 7.34 -0.96 -15.69
CA ASN A 311 7.54 -1.70 -14.45
C ASN A 311 8.20 -3.06 -14.70
N LEU A 312 7.77 -3.79 -15.72
CA LEU A 312 8.35 -5.08 -16.08
C LEU A 312 9.82 -4.95 -16.47
N ILE A 313 10.17 -3.97 -17.31
CA ILE A 313 11.54 -3.72 -17.74
C ILE A 313 12.41 -3.29 -16.57
N ALA A 314 11.95 -2.35 -15.74
CA ALA A 314 12.70 -1.88 -14.57
C ALA A 314 12.91 -3.00 -13.54
N SER A 315 11.89 -3.82 -13.28
CA SER A 315 11.99 -4.96 -12.37
C SER A 315 12.92 -6.06 -12.90
N SER A 316 12.83 -6.38 -14.19
CA SER A 316 13.71 -7.37 -14.82
C SER A 316 15.17 -6.89 -14.81
N SER A 317 15.39 -5.61 -15.10
CA SER A 317 16.70 -4.96 -15.01
C SER A 317 17.25 -5.00 -13.58
N ASN A 318 16.41 -4.70 -12.57
CA ASN A 318 16.81 -4.77 -11.17
C ASN A 318 17.24 -6.18 -10.74
N ILE A 319 16.46 -7.21 -11.10
CA ILE A 319 16.83 -8.60 -10.83
C ILE A 319 18.15 -8.95 -11.51
N ALA A 320 18.35 -8.54 -12.77
CA ALA A 320 19.58 -8.79 -13.50
C ALA A 320 20.79 -8.10 -12.84
N VAL A 321 20.65 -6.85 -12.39
CA VAL A 321 21.72 -6.11 -11.68
C VAL A 321 22.05 -6.77 -10.35
N VAL A 322 21.05 -7.18 -9.56
CA VAL A 322 21.26 -7.90 -8.29
C VAL A 322 21.98 -9.22 -8.55
N ALA A 323 21.57 -9.98 -9.56
CA ALA A 323 22.21 -11.24 -9.92
C ALA A 323 23.66 -11.05 -10.42
N ALA A 324 23.94 -10.01 -11.21
CA ALA A 324 25.27 -9.74 -11.73
C ALA A 324 26.24 -9.22 -10.65
N THR A 325 25.74 -8.37 -9.75
CA THR A 325 26.56 -7.76 -8.68
C THR A 325 26.64 -8.60 -7.42
N GLN A 326 25.75 -9.59 -7.26
CA GLN A 326 25.54 -10.36 -6.03
C GLN A 326 25.26 -9.45 -4.81
N ASN A 327 24.77 -8.23 -5.04
CA ASN A 327 24.45 -7.27 -3.98
C ASN A 327 22.92 -7.15 -3.80
N MET A 328 22.43 -7.75 -2.71
CA MET A 328 21.02 -7.74 -2.33
C MET A 328 20.51 -6.36 -1.88
N GLU A 329 21.39 -5.41 -1.56
CA GLU A 329 20.99 -4.05 -1.16
C GLU A 329 20.26 -3.30 -2.28
N PHE A 330 20.50 -3.68 -3.53
CA PHE A 330 19.85 -3.10 -4.70
C PHE A 330 18.48 -3.70 -4.99
N LEU A 331 18.07 -4.77 -4.31
CA LEU A 331 16.83 -5.47 -4.63
C LEU A 331 15.59 -4.60 -4.36
N ASP A 332 14.76 -4.44 -5.38
CA ASP A 332 13.54 -3.62 -5.35
C ASP A 332 12.29 -4.48 -5.13
N LEU A 333 12.19 -5.11 -3.95
CA LEU A 333 11.07 -5.98 -3.59
C LEU A 333 9.71 -5.25 -3.67
N GLY A 334 9.65 -3.99 -3.26
CA GLY A 334 8.43 -3.20 -3.34
C GLY A 334 8.01 -2.91 -4.79
N GLY A 335 8.95 -2.53 -5.66
CA GLY A 335 8.68 -2.36 -7.08
C GLY A 335 8.29 -3.67 -7.79
N LEU A 336 8.87 -4.80 -7.39
CA LEU A 336 8.48 -6.12 -7.89
C LEU A 336 7.03 -6.45 -7.53
N ALA A 337 6.61 -6.20 -6.29
CA ALA A 337 5.22 -6.39 -5.87
C ALA A 337 4.25 -5.51 -6.68
N VAL A 338 4.60 -4.23 -6.89
CA VAL A 338 3.81 -3.31 -7.74
C VAL A 338 3.74 -3.82 -9.18
N THR A 339 4.83 -4.35 -9.72
CA THR A 339 4.89 -4.92 -11.07
C THR A 339 3.93 -6.10 -11.22
N ILE A 340 3.96 -7.05 -10.29
CA ILE A 340 3.07 -8.21 -10.28
C ILE A 340 1.61 -7.76 -10.23
N TYR A 341 1.29 -6.85 -9.30
CA TYR A 341 -0.06 -6.30 -9.16
C TYR A 341 -0.54 -5.64 -10.47
N ARG A 342 0.31 -4.84 -11.12
CA ARG A 342 0.00 -4.18 -12.40
C ARG A 342 -0.22 -5.17 -13.53
N LEU A 343 0.65 -6.16 -13.69
CA LEU A 343 0.49 -7.18 -14.74
C LEU A 343 -0.85 -7.92 -14.63
N ILE A 344 -1.30 -8.22 -13.42
CA ILE A 344 -2.59 -8.89 -13.19
C ILE A 344 -3.76 -7.94 -13.48
N THR A 345 -3.73 -6.74 -12.89
CA THR A 345 -4.87 -5.80 -12.94
C THR A 345 -5.01 -5.12 -14.31
N ASP A 346 -3.91 -4.75 -14.95
CA ASP A 346 -3.93 -4.12 -16.27
C ASP A 346 -4.36 -5.15 -17.32
N ARG A 347 -3.93 -6.41 -17.25
CA ARG A 347 -4.40 -7.46 -18.16
C ARG A 347 -5.91 -7.65 -18.07
N LYS A 348 -6.47 -7.68 -16.85
CA LYS A 348 -7.91 -7.76 -16.63
C LYS A 348 -8.62 -6.56 -17.29
N PHE A 349 -8.18 -5.34 -16.99
CA PHE A 349 -8.78 -4.13 -17.55
C PHE A 349 -8.76 -4.13 -19.09
N ILE A 350 -7.62 -4.46 -19.71
CA ILE A 350 -7.48 -4.48 -21.17
C ILE A 350 -8.45 -5.49 -21.79
N ARG A 351 -8.62 -6.65 -21.17
CA ARG A 351 -9.59 -7.65 -21.64
C ARG A 351 -11.01 -7.14 -21.52
N ASP A 352 -11.38 -6.54 -20.39
CA ASP A 352 -12.74 -6.05 -20.15
C ASP A 352 -13.08 -4.90 -21.14
N VAL A 353 -12.13 -4.00 -21.44
CA VAL A 353 -12.32 -2.96 -22.49
C VAL A 353 -12.38 -3.56 -23.89
N LYS A 354 -11.58 -4.59 -24.18
CA LYS A 354 -11.64 -5.31 -25.47
C LYS A 354 -13.01 -5.95 -25.68
N GLU A 355 -13.53 -6.58 -24.63
CA GLU A 355 -14.86 -7.19 -24.62
C GLU A 355 -15.96 -6.16 -24.90
N GLU A 356 -15.94 -5.04 -24.18
CA GLU A 356 -16.87 -3.92 -24.37
C GLU A 356 -16.79 -3.36 -25.80
N PHE A 357 -15.59 -3.14 -26.31
CA PHE A 357 -15.37 -2.61 -27.66
C PHE A 357 -15.93 -3.54 -28.74
N ILE A 358 -15.59 -4.84 -28.67
CA ILE A 358 -16.00 -5.82 -29.70
C ILE A 358 -17.50 -6.07 -29.63
N PHE A 359 -18.04 -6.40 -28.46
CA PHE A 359 -19.46 -6.75 -28.36
C PHE A 359 -20.38 -5.54 -28.46
N GLY A 360 -19.93 -4.35 -28.03
CA GLY A 360 -20.65 -3.11 -28.26
C GLY A 360 -20.76 -2.79 -29.75
N ALA A 361 -19.66 -2.86 -30.49
CA ALA A 361 -19.67 -2.64 -31.94
C ALA A 361 -20.47 -3.72 -32.68
N TYR A 362 -20.31 -4.99 -32.31
CA TYR A 362 -21.06 -6.09 -32.91
C TYR A 362 -22.56 -5.95 -32.68
N LYS A 363 -22.99 -5.58 -31.47
CA LYS A 363 -24.39 -5.28 -31.16
C LYS A 363 -24.93 -4.17 -32.07
N ASN A 364 -24.18 -3.09 -32.26
CA ASN A 364 -24.61 -1.99 -33.14
C ASN A 364 -24.75 -2.45 -34.60
N ILE A 365 -23.84 -3.30 -35.09
CA ILE A 365 -23.92 -3.90 -36.43
C ILE A 365 -25.19 -4.75 -36.56
N VAL A 366 -25.49 -5.59 -35.56
CA VAL A 366 -26.69 -6.44 -35.55
C VAL A 366 -27.96 -5.61 -35.44
N MET A 367 -28.00 -4.57 -34.61
CA MET A 367 -29.20 -3.74 -34.43
C MET A 367 -29.48 -2.81 -35.62
N GLY A 368 -28.46 -2.44 -36.42
CA GLY A 368 -28.64 -1.51 -37.53
C GLY A 368 -29.20 -0.15 -37.08
N ASP A 369 -30.02 0.48 -37.92
CA ASP A 369 -30.64 1.79 -37.67
C ASP A 369 -31.91 1.72 -36.79
N TYR A 370 -32.24 0.58 -36.18
CA TYR A 370 -33.42 0.44 -35.28
C TYR A 370 -33.34 1.24 -33.97
N LEU A 371 -32.39 2.17 -33.85
CA LEU A 371 -32.16 3.05 -32.70
C LEU A 371 -32.32 4.55 -33.03
N ILE A 372 -32.93 4.92 -34.17
CA ILE A 372 -33.32 6.31 -34.48
C ILE A 372 -34.83 6.42 -34.65
#